data_AF-A0A074S7T0-F1
#
_entry.id   AF-A0A074S7T0-F1
#
_cell.length_a   1.000
_cell.length_b   1.000
_cell.length_c   1.000
_cell.angle_alpha   90.00
_cell.angle_beta   90.00
_cell.angle_gamma   90.00
#
_symmetry.space_group_name_H-M   'P 1'
#
loop_
_entity.id
_entity.type
_entity.pdbx_description
1 polymer ?
#
loop_
_entity_poly.entity_id
_entity_poly.type
_entity_poly.pdbx_seq_one_letter_code
_entity_poly.pdbx_strand_id
1 'polypeptide(L)'
;MNTWPADHKGPMLVYMANCGDSCDNFDGSGNVWFKVSSEGLIDAASFYWGSDKLIAQGNSWTQVIPSNIKAGKYLMRFELLALHSAGSPQFYPSCTQLDITGGGSGAPTQSELVSIPGM
;
A
#
# COMPACT_ATOMS: atom_id res chain seq x y z
N MET A 1 0.76 18.95 -12.34
CA MET A 1 -0.54 18.79 -11.64
C MET A 1 -0.46 17.49 -10.86
N ASN A 2 -0.72 17.51 -9.56
CA ASN A 2 -0.67 16.32 -8.69
C ASN A 2 -2.11 15.90 -8.38
N THR A 3 -2.83 15.38 -9.38
CA THR A 3 -4.27 15.08 -9.30
C THR A 3 -4.55 13.67 -9.76
N TRP A 4 -5.43 12.95 -9.07
CA TRP A 4 -5.94 11.65 -9.50
C TRP A 4 -7.21 11.82 -10.36
N PRO A 5 -7.30 11.23 -11.56
CA PRO A 5 -8.51 11.35 -12.39
C PRO A 5 -9.72 10.64 -11.75
N ALA A 6 -10.88 11.29 -11.76
CA ALA A 6 -12.09 10.78 -11.09
C ALA A 6 -12.68 9.51 -11.75
N ASP A 7 -12.38 9.28 -13.02
CA ASP A 7 -12.77 8.06 -13.74
C ASP A 7 -11.88 6.87 -13.38
N HIS A 8 -10.69 7.07 -12.78
CA HIS A 8 -9.78 6.02 -12.34
C HIS A 8 -10.24 5.40 -11.01
N LYS A 9 -11.41 4.75 -11.08
CA LYS A 9 -12.04 4.03 -9.97
C LYS A 9 -11.25 2.79 -9.59
N GLY A 10 -11.05 2.58 -8.30
CA GLY A 10 -10.46 1.36 -7.79
C GLY A 10 -9.83 1.51 -6.40
N PRO A 11 -9.22 0.44 -5.87
CA PRO A 11 -8.77 0.41 -4.50
C PRO A 11 -7.47 1.20 -4.27
N MET A 12 -7.30 1.64 -3.02
CA MET A 12 -6.00 2.01 -2.45
C MET A 12 -5.48 0.84 -1.60
N LEU A 13 -4.24 0.43 -1.82
CA LEU A 13 -3.57 -0.66 -1.11
C LEU A 13 -2.30 -0.14 -0.48
N VAL A 14 -2.03 -0.51 0.77
CA VAL A 14 -0.78 -0.17 1.45
C VAL A 14 -0.11 -1.44 1.97
N TYR A 15 1.15 -1.61 1.61
CA TYR A 15 2.00 -2.72 2.03
C TYR A 15 3.25 -2.20 2.72
N MET A 16 3.87 -3.05 3.52
CA MET A 16 5.19 -2.83 4.07
C MET A 16 6.07 -4.07 3.86
N ALA A 17 7.38 -3.87 3.77
CA ALA A 17 8.39 -4.93 3.74
C ALA A 17 9.56 -4.54 4.62
N ASN A 18 10.04 -5.47 5.47
CA ASN A 18 11.23 -5.24 6.29
C ASN A 18 12.48 -5.41 5.41
N CYS A 19 13.36 -4.41 5.40
CA CYS A 19 14.55 -4.39 4.56
C CYS A 19 15.78 -5.08 5.20
N GLY A 20 15.65 -5.60 6.41
CA GLY A 20 16.80 -5.97 7.24
C GLY A 20 17.55 -4.72 7.71
N ASP A 21 18.86 -4.68 7.45
CA ASP A 21 19.75 -3.62 7.97
C ASP A 21 19.68 -2.32 7.17
N SER A 22 19.37 -2.37 5.86
CA SER A 22 19.22 -1.18 4.99
C SER A 22 18.24 -1.44 3.84
N CYS A 23 17.48 -0.42 3.48
CA CYS A 23 16.61 -0.46 2.28
C CYS A 23 17.34 -0.08 0.98
N ASP A 24 18.57 0.45 1.04
CA ASP A 24 19.24 1.04 -0.14
C ASP A 24 19.48 0.03 -1.26
N ASN A 25 19.70 -1.24 -0.90
CA ASN A 25 19.90 -2.35 -1.83
C ASN A 25 18.79 -3.41 -1.73
N PHE A 26 17.70 -3.11 -1.03
CA PHE A 26 16.59 -4.03 -0.86
C PHE A 26 15.70 -3.99 -2.11
N ASP A 27 15.65 -5.10 -2.86
CA ASP A 27 14.94 -5.18 -4.14
C ASP A 27 13.44 -5.53 -4.00
N GLY A 28 12.99 -5.88 -2.80
CA GLY A 28 11.60 -6.24 -2.53
C GLY A 28 11.14 -7.55 -3.18
N SER A 29 12.06 -8.40 -3.64
CA SER A 29 11.74 -9.68 -4.26
C SER A 29 11.37 -10.76 -3.24
N GLY A 30 10.60 -11.77 -3.68
CA GLY A 30 10.14 -12.88 -2.83
C GLY A 30 9.00 -12.51 -1.88
N ASN A 31 8.67 -13.42 -0.97
CA ASN A 31 7.56 -13.25 -0.02
C ASN A 31 7.99 -12.34 1.15
N VAL A 32 8.03 -11.03 0.90
CA VAL A 32 8.54 -10.03 1.86
C VAL A 32 7.54 -8.93 2.19
N TRP A 33 6.47 -8.79 1.39
CA TRP A 33 5.46 -7.77 1.59
C TRP A 33 4.34 -8.30 2.46
N PHE A 34 3.86 -7.49 3.40
CA PHE A 34 2.62 -7.74 4.13
C PHE A 34 1.69 -6.54 3.96
N LYS A 35 0.39 -6.80 3.88
CA LYS A 35 -0.62 -5.73 3.74
C LYS A 35 -0.83 -5.04 5.08
N VAL A 36 -0.79 -3.71 5.06
CA VAL A 36 -1.04 -2.86 6.24
C VAL A 36 -2.47 -2.35 6.23
N SER A 37 -2.96 -1.94 5.06
CA SER A 37 -4.33 -1.49 4.89
C SER A 37 -4.79 -1.66 3.44
N SER A 38 -6.10 -1.60 3.25
CA SER A 38 -6.72 -1.47 1.94
C SER A 38 -8.07 -0.79 2.07
N GLU A 39 -8.42 0.01 1.07
CA GLU A 39 -9.75 0.58 0.91
C GLU A 39 -10.27 0.24 -0.49
N GLY A 40 -11.31 -0.58 -0.54
CA GLY A 40 -11.89 -1.11 -1.77
C GLY A 40 -13.05 -0.28 -2.29
N LEU A 41 -14.09 -0.95 -2.74
CA LEU A 41 -15.40 -0.34 -2.96
C LEU A 41 -16.02 -0.05 -1.59
N ILE A 42 -16.28 1.23 -1.30
CA ILE A 42 -16.84 1.71 -0.02
C ILE A 42 -18.37 1.73 -0.10
N ASP A 43 -18.92 2.21 -1.21
CA ASP A 43 -20.37 2.23 -1.45
C ASP A 43 -20.68 1.82 -2.90
N ALA A 44 -21.40 0.71 -3.04
CA ALA A 44 -21.80 0.18 -4.34
C ALA A 44 -22.89 1.02 -5.02
N ALA A 45 -23.76 1.69 -4.26
CA ALA A 45 -24.89 2.44 -4.82
C ALA A 45 -24.41 3.71 -5.54
N SER A 46 -23.43 4.40 -4.96
CA SER A 46 -22.78 5.57 -5.57
C SER A 46 -21.51 5.23 -6.36
N PHE A 47 -21.12 3.95 -6.40
CA PHE A 47 -19.86 3.48 -7.00
C PHE A 47 -18.64 4.25 -6.47
N TYR A 48 -18.59 4.41 -5.13
CA TYR A 48 -17.56 5.16 -4.41
C TYR A 48 -16.45 4.22 -3.93
N TRP A 49 -15.23 4.49 -4.39
CA TRP A 49 -14.04 3.65 -4.15
C TRP A 49 -13.01 4.34 -3.25
N GLY A 50 -11.99 3.59 -2.83
CA GLY A 50 -10.81 4.14 -2.16
C GLY A 50 -10.16 5.31 -2.94
N SER A 51 -10.13 5.25 -4.27
CA SER A 51 -9.65 6.36 -5.10
C SER A 51 -10.51 7.62 -5.00
N ASP A 52 -11.82 7.50 -4.81
CA ASP A 52 -12.71 8.65 -4.58
C ASP A 52 -12.49 9.29 -3.22
N LYS A 53 -12.25 8.45 -2.19
CA LYS A 53 -11.87 8.91 -0.86
C LYS A 53 -10.55 9.68 -0.90
N LEU A 54 -9.56 9.20 -1.65
CA LEU A 54 -8.30 9.90 -1.87
C LEU A 54 -8.51 11.28 -2.52
N ILE A 55 -9.36 11.35 -3.55
CA ILE A 55 -9.70 12.62 -4.21
C ILE A 55 -10.37 13.57 -3.21
N ALA A 56 -11.36 13.09 -2.45
CA ALA A 56 -12.08 13.87 -1.44
C ALA A 56 -11.17 14.36 -0.29
N GLN A 57 -10.05 13.68 -0.05
CA GLN A 57 -9.00 14.06 0.89
C GLN A 57 -7.91 14.94 0.25
N GLY A 58 -8.21 15.61 -0.87
CA GLY A 58 -7.28 16.53 -1.52
C GLY A 58 -6.15 15.83 -2.28
N ASN A 59 -6.44 14.68 -2.89
CA ASN A 59 -5.45 13.79 -3.54
C ASN A 59 -4.37 13.28 -2.58
N SER A 60 -4.78 12.95 -1.35
CA SER A 60 -3.88 12.44 -0.32
C SER A 60 -4.42 11.17 0.31
N TRP A 61 -3.52 10.36 0.85
CA TRP A 61 -3.86 9.19 1.67
C TRP A 61 -3.00 9.19 2.92
N THR A 62 -3.63 9.04 4.08
CA THR A 62 -2.91 8.96 5.36
C THR A 62 -2.89 7.52 5.82
N GLN A 63 -1.69 6.99 6.08
CA GLN A 63 -1.51 5.68 6.68
C GLN A 63 -0.93 5.81 8.09
N VAL A 64 -1.54 5.13 9.05
CA VAL A 64 -0.99 4.95 10.40
C VAL A 64 -0.12 3.69 10.41
N ILE A 65 1.12 3.81 10.87
CA ILE A 65 2.02 2.66 11.04
C ILE A 65 1.49 1.78 12.19
N PRO A 66 1.43 0.45 12.05
CA PRO A 66 1.01 -0.43 13.13
C PRO A 66 1.86 -0.23 14.39
N SER A 67 1.24 0.11 15.52
CA SER A 67 1.96 0.52 16.73
C SER A 67 2.75 -0.62 17.39
N ASN A 68 2.39 -1.87 17.13
CA ASN A 68 3.07 -3.04 17.65
C ASN A 68 4.20 -3.55 16.74
N ILE A 69 4.44 -2.95 15.57
CA ILE A 69 5.47 -3.40 14.64
C ILE A 69 6.85 -3.36 15.27
N LYS A 70 7.70 -4.34 14.94
CA LYS A 70 9.12 -4.33 15.33
C LYS A 70 9.82 -3.10 14.73
N ALA A 71 10.65 -2.44 15.54
CA ALA A 71 11.57 -1.40 15.05
C ALA A 71 12.47 -1.94 13.92
N GLY A 72 12.80 -1.08 12.95
CA GLY A 72 13.67 -1.45 11.84
C GLY A 72 13.49 -0.59 10.60
N LYS A 73 14.19 -0.97 9.53
CA LYS A 73 14.09 -0.33 8.22
C LYS A 73 13.01 -1.02 7.39
N TYR A 74 12.11 -0.24 6.81
CA TYR A 74 11.00 -0.76 6.02
C TYR A 74 10.85 0.01 4.72
N LEU A 75 10.43 -0.68 3.65
CA LEU A 75 9.73 -0.05 2.55
C LEU A 75 8.25 0.01 2.88
N MET A 76 7.62 1.16 2.71
CA MET A 76 6.17 1.29 2.63
C MET A 76 5.76 1.54 1.18
N ARG A 77 4.84 0.73 0.68
CA ARG A 77 4.36 0.75 -0.70
C ARG A 77 2.89 1.12 -0.72
N PHE A 78 2.57 2.27 -1.30
CA PHE A 78 1.21 2.66 -1.64
C PHE A 78 0.94 2.24 -3.08
N GLU A 79 -0.24 1.72 -3.37
CA GLU A 79 -0.65 1.36 -4.72
C GLU A 79 -2.12 1.70 -4.93
N LEU A 80 -2.35 2.51 -5.95
CA LEU A 80 -3.66 2.63 -6.56
C LEU A 80 -3.77 1.63 -7.70
N LEU A 81 -4.89 0.93 -7.77
CA LEU A 81 -5.24 0.05 -8.87
C LEU A 81 -6.45 0.66 -9.59
N ALA A 82 -6.25 1.23 -10.78
CA ALA A 82 -7.36 1.76 -11.56
C ALA A 82 -8.01 0.63 -12.38
N LEU A 83 -9.33 0.51 -12.28
CA LEU A 83 -10.16 -0.57 -12.83
C LEU A 83 -11.19 -0.07 -13.86
N HIS A 84 -11.01 1.14 -14.37
CA HIS A 84 -11.96 1.79 -15.28
C HIS A 84 -12.07 1.12 -16.65
N SER A 85 -11.03 0.39 -17.07
CA SER A 85 -11.01 -0.38 -18.31
C SER A 85 -11.14 -1.88 -18.00
N ALA A 86 -12.25 -2.48 -18.43
CA ALA A 86 -12.49 -3.91 -18.27
C ALA A 86 -11.35 -4.74 -18.90
N GLY A 87 -10.77 -5.65 -18.13
CA GLY A 87 -9.66 -6.51 -18.59
C GLY A 87 -8.32 -5.80 -18.77
N SER A 88 -8.19 -4.53 -18.39
CA SER A 88 -6.94 -3.75 -18.49
C SER A 88 -6.67 -2.97 -17.20
N PRO A 89 -6.39 -3.67 -16.08
CA PRO A 89 -6.05 -3.03 -14.82
C PRO A 89 -4.76 -2.21 -14.95
N GLN A 90 -4.72 -1.05 -14.28
CA GLN A 90 -3.55 -0.18 -14.26
C GLN A 90 -3.05 -0.01 -12.82
N PHE A 91 -1.80 -0.40 -12.57
CA PHE A 91 -1.18 -0.38 -11.25
C PHE A 91 -0.29 0.86 -11.12
N TYR A 92 -0.47 1.63 -10.06
CA TYR A 92 0.27 2.86 -9.78
C TYR A 92 0.97 2.74 -8.40
N PRO A 93 2.10 2.01 -8.32
CA PRO A 93 2.85 1.85 -7.08
C PRO A 93 3.78 3.03 -6.80
N SER A 94 3.96 3.34 -5.51
CA SER A 94 4.98 4.25 -5.00
C SER A 94 5.56 3.71 -3.70
N CYS A 95 6.88 3.75 -3.54
CA CYS A 95 7.59 3.24 -2.37
C CYS A 95 8.29 4.38 -1.61
N THR A 96 8.38 4.24 -0.29
CA THR A 96 9.11 5.16 0.59
C THR A 96 9.90 4.37 1.63
N GLN A 97 11.16 4.73 1.84
CA GLN A 97 11.99 4.14 2.89
C GLN A 97 11.63 4.76 4.24
N LEU A 98 11.41 3.92 5.24
CA LEU A 98 11.08 4.32 6.60
C LEU A 98 12.10 3.76 7.58
N ASP A 99 12.47 4.58 8.56
CA ASP A 99 13.22 4.17 9.74
C ASP A 99 12.27 4.17 10.94
N ILE A 100 11.76 3.01 11.30
CA ILE A 100 10.78 2.87 12.37
C ILE A 100 11.52 2.70 13.70
N THR A 101 11.30 3.66 14.58
CA THR A 101 11.79 3.66 15.96
C THR A 101 10.64 3.40 16.94
N GLY A 102 10.95 2.90 18.14
CA GLY A 102 9.93 2.46 19.10
C GLY A 102 9.20 1.21 18.62
N GLY A 103 7.90 1.12 18.91
CA GLY A 103 7.04 0.00 18.49
C GLY A 103 6.99 -1.17 19.49
N GLY A 104 6.83 -2.38 18.97
CA GLY A 104 6.68 -3.61 19.76
C GLY A 104 7.48 -4.78 19.19
N SER A 105 6.97 -6.00 19.39
CA SER A 105 7.58 -7.24 18.87
C SER A 105 6.76 -7.88 17.74
N GLY A 106 5.79 -7.15 17.17
CA GLY A 106 4.93 -7.62 16.10
C GLY A 106 5.70 -7.77 14.79
N ALA A 107 5.52 -8.91 14.15
CA ALA A 107 6.04 -9.22 12.83
C ALA A 107 5.00 -10.08 12.08
N PRO A 108 4.89 -9.94 10.74
CA PRO A 108 4.03 -10.79 9.95
C PRO A 108 4.51 -12.25 10.02
N THR A 109 3.55 -13.17 10.06
CA THR A 109 3.76 -14.60 9.85
C THR A 109 4.08 -14.90 8.39
N GLN A 110 4.66 -16.07 8.13
CA GLN A 110 4.97 -16.48 6.75
C GLN A 110 3.74 -16.52 5.83
N SER A 111 2.55 -16.79 6.37
CA SER A 111 1.28 -16.80 5.64
C SER A 111 0.73 -15.40 5.32
N GLU A 112 1.21 -14.37 6.01
CA GLU A 112 0.84 -12.96 5.74
C GLU A 112 1.78 -12.30 4.72
N LEU A 113 2.89 -12.97 4.40
CA LEU A 113 3.89 -12.49 3.46
C LEU A 113 3.59 -12.94 2.03
N VAL A 114 3.67 -11.99 1.10
CA VAL A 114 3.41 -12.16 -0.33
C VAL A 114 4.55 -11.59 -1.17
N SER A 115 4.67 -12.05 -2.41
CA SER A 115 5.58 -11.46 -3.40
C SER A 115 4.88 -10.45 -4.29
N ILE A 116 5.60 -9.37 -4.62
CA ILE A 116 5.15 -8.36 -5.57
C ILE A 116 6.29 -8.15 -6.58
N PRO A 117 6.18 -8.68 -7.81
CA PRO A 117 5.04 -9.39 -8.39
C PRO A 117 4.88 -10.84 -7.86
N GLY A 118 3.65 -11.38 -7.95
CA GLY A 118 3.36 -12.80 -7.71
C GLY A 118 2.15 -13.10 -6.82
N MET A 119 1.63 -12.08 -6.13
CA MET A 119 0.34 -12.15 -5.44
C MET A 119 -0.88 -12.10 -6.37
#